data_AF-A0A1G6V4J0-F1
#
_entry.id   AF-A0A1G6V4J0-F1
#
_cell.length_a   1.000
_cell.length_b   1.000
_cell.length_c   1.000
_cell.angle_alpha   90.00
_cell.angle_beta   90.00
_cell.angle_gamma   90.00
#
_symmetry.space_group_name_H-M   'P 1'
#
loop_
_entity.id
_entity.type
_entity.pdbx_description
1 polymer ?
#
loop_
_entity_poly.entity_id
_entity_poly.type
_entity_poly.pdbx_seq_one_letter_code
_entity_poly.pdbx_strand_id
1 'polypeptide(L)'
;MTARTVLTVAGLTLREAARRKVLRALAVLTLALLGLSAWGFAKLAGLESQAGALTSGEVRLVASQLLNLVMFGLSLIAALGTAFLAGPTLSGEVESGQALVLLARPVRRSAVLLGKWLGLATFGSAYVVLAGLAQFLVVRVTVDYWPAQPVVGLALLAGQTAVLLTLGLLLATAVSPMASGVVAVGLFGATWIAGVVGGVGAALGNEGVARVGTVSRMLLPTDGLWRGAMHAFQDPSAVLAAGAEFAGFPFLSEAGLTPAYLAWSLLWVALVLGLAGTVFARRDV
;
A
#
# COMPACT_ATOMS: atom_id res chain seq x y z
N MET A 1 0.76 31.99 5.49
CA MET A 1 -0.59 31.59 5.94
C MET A 1 -0.99 30.18 5.47
N THR A 2 -0.82 29.85 4.19
CA THR A 2 -1.20 28.55 3.59
C THR A 2 -0.57 27.33 4.27
N ALA A 3 0.73 27.32 4.56
CA ALA A 3 1.40 26.19 5.20
C ALA A 3 0.86 25.88 6.61
N ARG A 4 0.61 26.93 7.42
CA ARG A 4 0.02 26.77 8.77
C ARG A 4 -1.39 26.20 8.67
N THR A 5 -2.20 26.64 7.72
CA THR A 5 -3.54 26.09 7.49
C THR A 5 -3.49 24.62 7.07
N VAL A 6 -2.59 24.26 6.14
CA VAL A 6 -2.38 22.87 5.71
C VAL A 6 -2.06 21.96 6.90
N LEU A 7 -1.11 22.37 7.76
CA LEU A 7 -0.74 21.59 8.95
C LEU A 7 -1.87 21.50 9.98
N THR A 8 -2.63 22.57 10.19
CA THR A 8 -3.81 22.54 11.08
C THR A 8 -4.86 21.56 10.56
N VAL A 9 -5.19 21.63 9.26
CA VAL A 9 -6.15 20.71 8.63
C VAL A 9 -5.64 19.27 8.73
N ALA A 10 -4.36 19.03 8.44
CA ALA A 10 -3.74 17.71 8.57
C ALA A 10 -3.87 17.15 10.00
N GLY A 11 -3.58 17.96 11.02
CA GLY A 11 -3.73 17.56 12.42
C GLY A 11 -5.17 17.24 12.81
N LEU A 12 -6.14 18.00 12.28
CA LEU A 12 -7.57 17.74 12.50
C LEU A 12 -8.01 16.43 11.81
N THR A 13 -7.64 16.26 10.53
CA THR A 13 -7.96 15.05 9.76
C THR A 13 -7.34 13.81 10.40
N LEU A 14 -6.11 13.89 10.91
CA LEU A 14 -5.46 12.80 11.62
C LEU A 14 -6.23 12.40 12.89
N ARG A 15 -6.63 13.38 13.72
CA ARG A 15 -7.43 13.13 14.93
C ARG A 15 -8.80 12.55 14.62
N GLU A 16 -9.42 13.01 13.52
CA GLU A 16 -10.70 12.49 13.08
C GLU A 16 -10.56 11.04 12.60
N ALA A 17 -9.58 10.76 11.74
CA ALA A 17 -9.28 9.41 11.26
C ALA A 17 -9.02 8.43 12.41
N ALA A 18 -8.26 8.85 13.43
CA ALA A 18 -7.97 8.06 14.62
C ALA A 18 -9.20 7.72 15.48
N ARG A 19 -10.30 8.48 15.36
CA ARG A 19 -11.54 8.26 16.13
C ARG A 19 -12.59 7.46 15.36
N ARG A 20 -12.37 7.16 14.08
CA ARG A 20 -13.33 6.43 13.25
C ARG A 20 -13.39 4.96 13.64
N LYS A 21 -14.59 4.37 13.63
CA LYS A 21 -14.82 2.94 13.89
C LYS A 21 -14.04 2.03 12.93
N VAL A 22 -13.73 2.53 11.72
CA VAL A 22 -12.87 1.85 10.73
C VAL A 22 -11.53 1.45 11.33
N LEU A 23 -10.93 2.28 12.21
CA LEU A 23 -9.66 1.92 12.87
C LEU A 23 -9.78 0.65 13.71
N ARG A 24 -10.92 0.41 14.37
CA ARG A 24 -11.14 -0.82 15.14
C ARG A 24 -11.19 -2.04 14.23
N ALA A 25 -11.86 -1.91 13.08
CA ALA A 25 -11.90 -2.97 12.08
C ALA A 25 -10.49 -3.27 11.53
N LEU A 26 -9.71 -2.23 11.19
CA LEU A 26 -8.32 -2.39 10.75
C LEU A 26 -7.45 -3.06 11.82
N ALA A 27 -7.59 -2.64 13.08
CA ALA A 27 -6.85 -3.24 14.19
C ALA A 27 -7.20 -4.73 14.35
N VAL A 28 -8.48 -5.09 14.33
CA VAL A 28 -8.93 -6.48 14.42
C VAL A 28 -8.40 -7.31 13.24
N LEU A 29 -8.52 -6.82 12.01
CA LEU A 29 -8.00 -7.52 10.82
C LEU A 29 -6.48 -7.69 10.87
N THR A 30 -5.77 -6.66 11.34
CA THR A 30 -4.31 -6.70 11.49
C THR A 30 -3.91 -7.72 12.54
N LEU A 31 -4.53 -7.70 13.72
CA LEU A 31 -4.24 -8.66 14.80
C LEU A 31 -4.58 -10.09 14.39
N ALA A 32 -5.70 -10.29 13.68
CA ALA A 32 -6.07 -11.59 13.14
C ALA A 32 -5.02 -12.10 12.15
N LEU A 33 -4.58 -11.25 11.21
CA LEU A 33 -3.55 -11.62 10.23
C LEU A 33 -2.18 -11.87 10.89
N LEU A 34 -1.79 -11.06 11.87
CA LEU A 34 -0.56 -11.27 12.66
C LEU A 34 -0.63 -12.60 13.44
N GLY A 35 -1.78 -12.93 14.03
CA GLY A 35 -1.99 -14.20 14.73
C GLY A 35 -1.91 -15.41 13.79
N LEU A 36 -2.58 -15.33 12.63
CA LEU A 36 -2.49 -16.36 11.59
C LEU A 36 -1.06 -16.49 11.05
N SER A 37 -0.35 -15.37 10.91
CA SER A 37 1.04 -15.37 10.49
C SER A 37 1.94 -16.03 11.53
N ALA A 38 1.83 -15.65 12.80
CA ALA A 38 2.59 -16.27 13.89
C ALA A 38 2.38 -17.78 13.95
N TRP A 39 1.11 -18.22 13.79
CA TRP A 39 0.77 -19.63 13.71
C TRP A 39 1.42 -20.32 12.48
N GLY A 40 1.36 -19.70 11.31
CA GLY A 40 1.99 -20.22 10.09
C GLY A 40 3.51 -20.37 10.20
N PHE A 41 4.19 -19.34 10.70
CA PHE A 41 5.65 -19.38 10.90
C PHE A 41 6.07 -20.37 12.00
N ALA A 42 5.28 -20.52 13.08
CA ALA A 42 5.56 -21.52 14.11
C ALA A 42 5.47 -22.96 13.56
N LYS A 43 4.57 -23.22 12.60
CA LYS A 43 4.52 -24.51 11.91
C LYS A 43 5.71 -24.73 10.97
N LEU A 44 6.21 -23.68 10.33
CA LEU A 44 7.43 -23.75 9.53
C LEU A 44 8.65 -24.11 10.39
N ALA A 45 8.83 -23.46 11.54
CA ALA A 45 9.90 -23.78 12.49
C ALA A 45 9.84 -25.23 13.00
N GLY A 46 8.62 -25.75 13.19
CA GLY A 46 8.41 -27.15 13.58
C GLY A 46 8.93 -28.15 12.53
N LEU A 47 8.82 -27.83 11.24
CA LEU A 47 9.33 -28.68 10.14
C LEU A 47 10.86 -28.75 10.12
N GLU A 48 11.53 -27.62 10.37
CA GLU A 48 13.00 -27.55 10.50
C GLU A 48 13.51 -28.42 11.65
N SER A 49 12.79 -28.43 12.78
CA SER A 49 13.18 -29.21 13.97
C SER A 49 12.94 -30.73 13.85
N GLN A 50 11.94 -31.16 13.07
CA GLN A 50 11.54 -32.57 12.97
C GLN A 50 12.22 -33.30 11.80
N ALA A 51 12.62 -32.56 10.77
CA ALA A 51 13.25 -33.12 9.60
C ALA A 51 14.42 -32.23 9.21
N GLY A 52 15.64 -32.77 9.22
CA GLY A 52 16.77 -32.22 8.46
C GLY A 52 16.55 -32.31 6.94
N ALA A 53 15.31 -32.07 6.48
CA ALA A 53 14.82 -32.24 5.11
C ALA A 53 14.94 -30.95 4.28
N LEU A 54 15.24 -29.81 4.90
CA LEU A 54 15.50 -28.54 4.22
C LEU A 54 16.87 -28.00 4.64
N THR A 55 17.63 -27.53 3.68
CA THR A 55 18.84 -26.74 3.91
C THR A 55 18.47 -25.39 4.53
N SER A 56 19.40 -24.77 5.27
CA SER A 56 19.19 -23.43 5.85
C SER A 56 18.85 -22.36 4.81
N GLY A 57 19.25 -22.56 3.54
CA GLY A 57 18.90 -21.70 2.42
C GLY A 57 17.43 -21.84 1.99
N GLU A 58 16.92 -23.06 1.91
CA GLU A 58 15.52 -23.34 1.52
C GLU A 58 14.53 -22.82 2.57
N VAL A 59 14.83 -22.98 3.86
CA VAL A 59 14.01 -22.43 4.95
C VAL A 59 13.92 -20.91 4.85
N ARG A 60 15.05 -20.21 4.59
CA ARG A 60 15.06 -18.75 4.41
C ARG A 60 14.29 -18.32 3.16
N LEU A 61 14.34 -19.08 2.07
CA LEU A 61 13.54 -18.82 0.87
C LEU A 61 12.04 -18.93 1.17
N VAL A 62 11.59 -20.00 1.82
CA VAL A 62 10.19 -20.19 2.19
C VAL A 62 9.73 -19.11 3.17
N ALA A 63 10.53 -18.80 4.20
CA ALA A 63 10.20 -17.74 5.16
C ALA A 63 10.06 -16.36 4.49
N SER A 64 10.94 -16.05 3.54
CA SER A 64 10.93 -14.83 2.75
C SER A 64 9.67 -14.72 1.86
N GLN A 65 9.29 -15.81 1.18
CA GLN A 65 8.07 -15.87 0.37
C GLN A 65 6.80 -15.74 1.23
N LEU A 66 6.74 -16.44 2.37
CA LEU A 66 5.64 -16.33 3.32
C LEU A 66 5.55 -14.92 3.93
N LEU A 67 6.69 -14.28 4.21
CA LEU A 67 6.70 -12.88 4.66
C LEU A 67 6.10 -11.99 3.59
N ASN A 68 6.51 -12.11 2.32
CA ASN A 68 5.92 -11.33 1.23
C ASN A 68 4.41 -11.56 1.10
N LEU A 69 3.94 -12.81 1.23
CA LEU A 69 2.51 -13.11 1.21
C LEU A 69 1.76 -12.39 2.35
N VAL A 70 2.28 -12.44 3.58
CA VAL A 70 1.65 -11.79 4.73
C VAL A 70 1.72 -10.27 4.61
N MET A 71 2.86 -9.72 4.18
CA MET A 71 3.03 -8.29 3.94
C MET A 71 2.09 -7.80 2.83
N PHE A 72 1.78 -8.62 1.83
CA PHE A 72 0.76 -8.30 0.83
C PHE A 72 -0.62 -8.21 1.48
N GLY A 73 -0.97 -9.17 2.34
CA GLY A 73 -2.21 -9.14 3.12
C GLY A 73 -2.32 -7.88 3.99
N LEU A 74 -1.24 -7.47 4.65
CA LEU A 74 -1.19 -6.21 5.40
C LEU A 74 -1.34 -4.99 4.48
N SER A 75 -0.76 -5.03 3.28
CA SER A 75 -0.93 -3.97 2.27
C SER A 75 -2.38 -3.88 1.77
N LEU A 76 -3.10 -5.01 1.67
CA LEU A 76 -4.53 -5.04 1.34
C LEU A 76 -5.37 -4.39 2.45
N ILE A 77 -5.06 -4.68 3.72
CA ILE A 77 -5.74 -4.04 4.86
C ILE A 77 -5.44 -2.53 4.86
N ALA A 78 -4.18 -2.13 4.60
CA ALA A 78 -3.80 -0.72 4.44
C ALA A 78 -4.59 -0.04 3.31
N ALA A 79 -4.69 -0.72 2.16
CA ALA A 79 -5.37 -0.24 0.97
C ALA A 79 -6.87 -0.03 1.22
N LEU A 80 -7.53 -1.02 1.80
CA LEU A 80 -8.94 -0.95 2.22
C LEU A 80 -9.14 0.22 3.19
N GLY A 81 -8.36 0.27 4.27
CA GLY A 81 -8.47 1.31 5.29
C GLY A 81 -8.34 2.72 4.70
N THR A 82 -7.35 2.90 3.83
CA THR A 82 -7.06 4.19 3.20
C THR A 82 -8.14 4.61 2.22
N ALA A 83 -8.60 3.69 1.35
CA ALA A 83 -9.66 3.97 0.39
C ALA A 83 -10.98 4.35 1.07
N PHE A 84 -11.36 3.63 2.13
CA PHE A 84 -12.60 3.90 2.88
C PHE A 84 -12.49 5.10 3.83
N LEU A 85 -11.28 5.56 4.17
CA LEU A 85 -11.07 6.83 4.86
C LEU A 85 -11.14 8.02 3.89
N ALA A 86 -10.62 7.88 2.67
CA ALA A 86 -10.58 8.95 1.68
C ALA A 86 -11.98 9.46 1.30
N GLY A 87 -12.89 8.56 0.91
CA GLY A 87 -14.22 8.91 0.41
C GLY A 87 -15.02 9.86 1.33
N PRO A 88 -15.24 9.50 2.60
CA PRO A 88 -15.98 10.33 3.53
C PRO A 88 -15.32 11.68 3.85
N THR A 89 -14.00 11.79 3.74
CA THR A 89 -13.28 13.05 4.08
C THR A 89 -13.43 14.15 3.03
N LEU A 90 -13.97 13.83 1.86
CA LEU A 90 -14.26 14.81 0.83
C LEU A 90 -15.71 14.73 0.38
N SER A 91 -16.10 13.63 -0.27
CA SER A 91 -17.46 13.44 -0.79
C SER A 91 -18.49 13.45 0.34
N GLY A 92 -18.16 12.84 1.49
CA GLY A 92 -19.08 12.78 2.64
C GLY A 92 -19.29 14.15 3.30
N GLU A 93 -18.27 15.01 3.32
CA GLU A 93 -18.39 16.37 3.82
C GLU A 93 -19.22 17.27 2.89
N VAL A 94 -19.16 17.02 1.58
CA VAL A 94 -19.99 17.70 0.59
C VAL A 94 -21.45 17.25 0.73
N GLU A 95 -21.71 15.94 0.77
CA GLU A 95 -23.06 15.37 0.92
C GLU A 95 -23.73 15.76 2.24
N SER A 96 -22.97 15.90 3.33
CA SER A 96 -23.49 16.31 4.64
C SER A 96 -23.57 17.84 4.85
N GLY A 97 -23.16 18.64 3.85
CA GLY A 97 -23.13 20.11 3.95
C GLY A 97 -22.03 20.65 4.88
N GLN A 98 -21.19 19.81 5.49
CA GLN A 98 -20.07 20.25 6.33
C GLN A 98 -19.05 21.09 5.53
N ALA A 99 -18.90 20.79 4.24
CA ALA A 99 -18.03 21.55 3.35
C ALA A 99 -18.42 23.04 3.28
N LEU A 100 -19.72 23.38 3.36
CA LEU A 100 -20.20 24.77 3.34
C LEU A 100 -19.68 25.57 4.54
N VAL A 101 -19.66 24.97 5.72
CA VAL A 101 -19.18 25.60 6.96
C VAL A 101 -17.67 25.86 6.90
N LEU A 102 -16.92 24.91 6.33
CA LEU A 102 -15.46 25.03 6.20
C LEU A 102 -15.06 26.07 5.15
N LEU A 103 -15.77 26.08 4.01
CA LEU A 103 -15.49 26.94 2.85
C LEU A 103 -16.06 28.36 2.97
N ALA A 104 -16.94 28.62 3.94
CA ALA A 104 -17.37 29.97 4.30
C ALA A 104 -16.21 30.84 4.85
N ARG A 105 -15.11 30.21 5.29
CA ARG A 105 -13.89 30.90 5.75
C ARG A 105 -12.99 31.18 4.55
N PRO A 106 -12.15 32.25 4.58
CA PRO A 106 -11.22 32.58 3.50
C PRO A 106 -10.03 31.60 3.44
N VAL A 107 -10.32 30.34 3.14
CA VAL A 107 -9.36 29.24 3.04
C VAL A 107 -9.38 28.69 1.62
N ARG A 108 -8.18 28.57 1.01
CA ARG A 108 -8.05 27.96 -0.31
C ARG A 108 -8.44 26.49 -0.27
N ARG A 109 -9.36 26.05 -1.16
CA ARG A 109 -9.77 24.65 -1.30
C ARG A 109 -8.60 23.68 -1.48
N SER A 110 -7.57 24.08 -2.23
CA SER A 110 -6.34 23.29 -2.41
C SER A 110 -5.53 23.11 -1.12
N ALA A 111 -5.53 24.10 -0.22
CA ALA A 111 -4.87 23.99 1.08
C ALA A 111 -5.61 23.01 2.01
N VAL A 112 -6.94 22.99 1.94
CA VAL A 112 -7.76 22.00 2.67
C VAL A 112 -7.48 20.60 2.13
N LEU A 113 -7.52 20.41 0.82
CA LEU A 113 -7.26 19.11 0.18
C LEU A 113 -5.85 18.59 0.52
N LEU A 114 -4.82 19.44 0.41
CA LEU A 114 -3.45 19.09 0.77
C LEU A 114 -3.32 18.74 2.26
N GLY A 115 -3.99 19.48 3.14
CA GLY A 115 -4.03 19.16 4.57
C GLY A 115 -4.66 17.80 4.84
N LYS A 116 -5.81 17.51 4.22
CA LYS A 116 -6.49 16.21 4.35
C LYS A 116 -5.62 15.07 3.83
N TRP A 117 -5.03 15.25 2.65
CA TRP A 117 -4.09 14.29 2.06
C TRP A 117 -2.91 14.04 3.00
N LEU A 118 -2.26 15.08 3.54
CA LEU A 118 -1.14 14.93 4.48
C LEU A 118 -1.55 14.20 5.77
N GLY A 119 -2.71 14.54 6.34
CA GLY A 119 -3.23 13.89 7.55
C GLY A 119 -3.48 12.39 7.34
N LEU A 120 -4.15 12.04 6.23
CA LEU A 120 -4.42 10.64 5.87
C LEU A 120 -3.17 9.88 5.41
N ALA A 121 -2.24 10.52 4.70
CA ALA A 121 -0.98 9.92 4.29
C ALA A 121 -0.10 9.61 5.50
N THR A 122 -0.06 10.52 6.48
CA THR A 122 0.63 10.30 7.76
C THR A 122 0.00 9.13 8.52
N PHE A 123 -1.33 9.10 8.61
CA PHE A 123 -2.06 8.00 9.24
C PHE A 123 -1.76 6.65 8.58
N GLY A 124 -1.89 6.57 7.26
CA GLY A 124 -1.62 5.36 6.49
C GLY A 124 -0.16 4.90 6.60
N SER A 125 0.79 5.83 6.54
CA SER A 125 2.22 5.53 6.70
C SER A 125 2.52 5.01 8.10
N ALA A 126 1.96 5.63 9.15
CA ALA A 126 2.12 5.17 10.52
C ALA A 126 1.53 3.76 10.70
N TYR A 127 0.36 3.48 10.12
CA TYR A 127 -0.23 2.14 10.11
C TYR A 127 0.70 1.12 9.45
N VAL A 128 1.21 1.41 8.24
CA VAL A 128 2.13 0.51 7.51
C VAL A 128 3.38 0.21 8.32
N VAL A 129 3.99 1.23 8.92
CA VAL A 129 5.20 1.07 9.74
C VAL A 129 4.90 0.22 10.97
N LEU A 130 3.83 0.52 11.71
CA LEU A 130 3.49 -0.22 12.94
C LEU A 130 3.13 -1.69 12.64
N ALA A 131 2.26 -1.92 11.65
CA ALA A 131 1.84 -3.26 11.27
C ALA A 131 2.99 -4.08 10.67
N GLY A 132 3.81 -3.46 9.83
CA GLY A 132 4.97 -4.10 9.23
C GLY A 132 6.07 -4.43 10.24
N LEU A 133 6.36 -3.54 11.19
CA LEU A 133 7.29 -3.83 12.29
C LEU A 133 6.77 -4.96 13.19
N ALA A 134 5.47 -4.95 13.51
CA ALA A 134 4.85 -6.04 14.27
C ALA A 134 5.01 -7.39 13.53
N GLN A 135 4.82 -7.39 12.21
CA GLN A 135 5.05 -8.58 11.38
C GLN A 135 6.51 -9.03 11.39
N PHE A 136 7.47 -8.10 11.27
CA PHE A 136 8.89 -8.45 11.34
C PHE A 136 9.27 -9.04 12.69
N LEU A 137 8.71 -8.53 13.78
CA LEU A 137 8.91 -9.09 15.12
C LEU A 137 8.34 -10.50 15.22
N VAL A 138 7.12 -10.74 14.71
CA VAL A 138 6.52 -12.08 14.65
C VAL A 138 7.44 -13.07 13.92
N VAL A 139 7.97 -12.68 12.75
CA VAL A 139 8.87 -13.54 11.97
C VAL A 139 10.20 -13.77 12.69
N ARG A 140 10.76 -12.73 13.31
CA ARG A 140 12.01 -12.82 14.07
C ARG A 140 11.90 -13.78 15.26
N VAL A 141 10.79 -13.75 16.00
CA VAL A 141 10.62 -14.63 17.18
C VAL A 141 10.26 -16.07 16.83
N THR A 142 9.75 -16.32 15.61
CA THR A 142 9.26 -17.65 15.20
C THR A 142 10.29 -18.44 14.39
N VAL A 143 11.00 -17.79 13.47
CA VAL A 143 11.92 -18.45 12.52
C VAL A 143 13.27 -17.73 12.36
N ASP A 144 13.58 -16.80 13.29
CA ASP A 144 14.82 -16.01 13.31
C ASP A 144 15.12 -15.19 12.03
N TYR A 145 14.14 -15.01 11.14
CA TYR A 145 14.32 -14.26 9.89
C TYR A 145 14.11 -12.76 10.07
N TRP A 146 14.97 -11.96 9.43
CA TRP A 146 14.85 -10.50 9.35
C TRP A 146 15.00 -10.04 7.90
N PRO A 147 14.16 -9.09 7.42
CA PRO A 147 14.25 -8.60 6.04
C PRO A 147 15.59 -7.90 5.75
N ALA A 148 16.08 -7.97 4.51
CA ALA A 148 17.36 -7.35 4.14
C ALA A 148 17.32 -5.81 4.18
N GLN A 149 16.23 -5.20 3.71
CA GLN A 149 16.06 -3.76 3.65
C GLN A 149 14.68 -3.34 4.20
N PRO A 150 14.44 -3.52 5.52
CA PRO A 150 13.11 -3.32 6.11
C PRO A 150 12.61 -1.88 5.96
N VAL A 151 13.50 -0.89 6.10
CA VAL A 151 13.14 0.53 5.97
C VAL A 151 12.70 0.86 4.56
N VAL A 152 13.42 0.36 3.55
CA VAL A 152 13.09 0.59 2.13
C VAL A 152 11.74 -0.03 1.81
N GLY A 153 11.52 -1.29 2.20
CA GLY A 153 10.26 -1.96 1.91
C GLY A 153 9.06 -1.30 2.60
N LEU A 154 9.18 -0.90 3.87
CA LEU A 154 8.12 -0.15 4.57
C LEU A 154 7.87 1.23 3.95
N ALA A 155 8.92 1.93 3.51
CA ALA A 155 8.77 3.21 2.81
C ALA A 155 8.05 3.06 1.47
N LEU A 156 8.32 1.98 0.72
CA LEU A 156 7.62 1.67 -0.52
C LEU A 156 6.15 1.32 -0.31
N LEU A 157 5.82 0.57 0.75
CA LEU A 157 4.43 0.30 1.13
C LEU A 157 3.68 1.55 1.61
N ALA A 158 4.37 2.46 2.32
CA ALA A 158 3.83 3.77 2.65
C ALA A 158 3.57 4.60 1.38
N GLY A 159 4.49 4.55 0.41
CA GLY A 159 4.31 5.14 -0.92
C GLY A 159 3.11 4.56 -1.68
N GLN A 160 2.95 3.23 -1.67
CA GLN A 160 1.80 2.54 -2.28
C GLN A 160 0.49 3.01 -1.65
N THR A 161 0.47 3.16 -0.33
CA THR A 161 -0.68 3.68 0.43
C THR A 161 -0.97 5.14 0.04
N ALA A 162 0.05 5.97 -0.11
CA ALA A 162 -0.10 7.37 -0.54
C ALA A 162 -0.61 7.48 -2.00
N VAL A 163 -0.15 6.64 -2.91
CA VAL A 163 -0.66 6.55 -4.29
C VAL A 163 -2.15 6.23 -4.28
N LEU A 164 -2.54 5.18 -3.55
CA LEU A 164 -3.93 4.76 -3.47
C LEU A 164 -4.82 5.81 -2.78
N LEU A 165 -4.33 6.45 -1.72
CA LEU A 165 -5.01 7.58 -1.08
C LEU A 165 -5.27 8.71 -2.08
N THR A 166 -4.27 9.05 -2.88
CA THR A 166 -4.36 10.14 -3.87
C THR A 166 -5.42 9.83 -4.92
N LEU A 167 -5.46 8.58 -5.40
CA LEU A 167 -6.52 8.09 -6.28
C LEU A 167 -7.90 8.17 -5.60
N GLY A 168 -7.99 7.70 -4.35
CA GLY A 168 -9.24 7.71 -3.58
C GLY A 168 -9.79 9.12 -3.38
N LEU A 169 -8.92 10.09 -3.10
CA LEU A 169 -9.33 11.50 -2.99
C LEU A 169 -9.80 12.07 -4.34
N LEU A 170 -9.10 11.78 -5.45
CA LEU A 170 -9.57 12.17 -6.78
C LEU A 170 -10.95 11.58 -7.08
N LEU A 171 -11.16 10.30 -6.80
CA LEU A 171 -12.46 9.66 -7.00
C LEU A 171 -13.53 10.30 -6.10
N ALA A 172 -13.19 10.63 -4.86
CA ALA A 172 -14.08 11.33 -3.94
C ALA A 172 -14.44 12.75 -4.39
N THR A 173 -13.69 13.38 -5.33
CA THR A 173 -14.11 14.66 -5.93
C THR A 173 -15.22 14.48 -6.96
N ALA A 174 -15.50 13.26 -7.41
CA ALA A 174 -16.42 12.98 -8.53
C ALA A 174 -17.62 12.14 -8.10
N VAL A 175 -17.41 11.07 -7.33
CA VAL A 175 -18.44 10.08 -6.96
C VAL A 175 -18.73 10.05 -5.46
N SER A 176 -19.72 9.26 -5.04
CA SER A 176 -20.11 9.12 -3.63
C SER A 176 -18.98 8.51 -2.76
N PRO A 177 -19.02 8.68 -1.43
CA PRO A 177 -18.01 8.15 -0.52
C PRO A 177 -17.79 6.64 -0.70
N MET A 178 -18.88 5.88 -0.76
CA MET A 178 -18.81 4.42 -0.90
C MET A 178 -18.28 4.01 -2.27
N ALA A 179 -18.75 4.66 -3.35
CA ALA A 179 -18.27 4.36 -4.71
C ALA A 179 -16.78 4.65 -4.87
N SER A 180 -16.28 5.77 -4.32
CA SER A 180 -14.86 6.12 -4.40
C SER A 180 -13.96 5.06 -3.75
N GLY A 181 -14.36 4.55 -2.57
CA GLY A 181 -13.64 3.50 -1.88
C GLY A 181 -13.63 2.17 -2.66
N VAL A 182 -14.79 1.74 -3.16
CA VAL A 182 -14.93 0.51 -3.95
C VAL A 182 -14.09 0.57 -5.22
N VAL A 183 -14.15 1.68 -5.98
CA VAL A 183 -13.39 1.84 -7.21
C VAL A 183 -11.89 1.88 -6.94
N ALA A 184 -11.43 2.58 -5.90
CA ALA A 184 -10.01 2.61 -5.54
C ALA A 184 -9.47 1.21 -5.21
N VAL A 185 -10.19 0.45 -4.38
CA VAL A 185 -9.81 -0.93 -4.01
C VAL A 185 -9.88 -1.87 -5.22
N GLY A 186 -10.90 -1.73 -6.07
CA GLY A 186 -11.03 -2.50 -7.31
C GLY A 186 -9.85 -2.27 -8.25
N LEU A 187 -9.42 -1.02 -8.43
CA LEU A 187 -8.25 -0.67 -9.24
C LEU A 187 -6.94 -1.14 -8.62
N PHE A 188 -6.83 -1.11 -7.27
CA PHE A 188 -5.70 -1.70 -6.57
C PHE A 188 -5.57 -3.20 -6.86
N GLY A 189 -6.67 -3.96 -6.73
CA GLY A 189 -6.68 -5.39 -7.04
C GLY A 189 -6.42 -5.68 -8.52
N ALA A 190 -7.06 -4.93 -9.42
CA ALA A 190 -6.90 -5.11 -10.86
C ALA A 190 -5.46 -4.85 -11.33
N THR A 191 -4.79 -3.84 -10.77
CA THR A 191 -3.38 -3.54 -11.12
C THR A 191 -2.42 -4.59 -10.60
N TRP A 192 -2.67 -5.15 -9.41
CA TRP A 192 -1.92 -6.30 -8.92
C TRP A 192 -2.10 -7.52 -9.83
N ILE A 193 -3.34 -7.87 -10.20
CA ILE A 193 -3.61 -8.99 -11.13
C ILE A 193 -2.90 -8.77 -12.47
N ALA A 194 -2.97 -7.56 -13.05
CA ALA A 194 -2.26 -7.21 -14.27
C ALA A 194 -0.74 -7.35 -14.12
N GLY A 195 -0.20 -7.02 -12.93
CA GLY A 195 1.18 -7.26 -12.57
C GLY A 195 1.55 -8.74 -12.60
N VAL A 196 0.75 -9.59 -11.95
CA VAL A 196 0.93 -11.06 -11.94
C VAL A 196 0.90 -11.61 -13.37
N VAL A 197 -0.09 -11.21 -14.17
CA VAL A 197 -0.18 -11.57 -15.60
C VAL A 197 1.08 -11.16 -16.35
N GLY A 198 1.60 -9.95 -16.09
CA GLY A 198 2.86 -9.51 -16.69
C GLY A 198 4.06 -10.36 -16.30
N GLY A 199 4.15 -10.79 -15.04
CA GLY A 199 5.20 -11.70 -14.56
C GLY A 199 5.12 -13.07 -15.23
N VAL A 200 3.93 -13.65 -15.32
CA VAL A 200 3.70 -14.92 -16.04
C VAL A 200 4.04 -14.77 -17.53
N GLY A 201 3.62 -13.68 -18.16
CA GLY A 201 3.96 -13.39 -19.56
C GLY A 201 5.46 -13.33 -19.82
N ALA A 202 6.22 -12.71 -18.91
CA ALA A 202 7.68 -12.66 -19.00
C ALA A 202 8.30 -14.05 -18.84
N ALA A 203 7.84 -14.85 -17.88
CA ALA A 203 8.31 -16.23 -17.67
C ALA A 203 8.04 -17.14 -18.88
N LEU A 204 6.93 -16.92 -19.58
CA LEU A 204 6.56 -17.65 -20.81
C LEU A 204 7.22 -17.12 -22.08
N GLY A 205 8.03 -16.06 -22.01
CA GLY A 205 8.62 -15.41 -23.19
C GLY A 205 7.60 -14.70 -24.09
N ASN A 206 6.41 -14.36 -23.57
CA ASN A 206 5.35 -13.66 -24.31
C ASN A 206 5.35 -12.16 -24.00
N GLU A 207 5.98 -11.38 -24.88
CA GLU A 207 6.08 -9.92 -24.72
C GLU A 207 4.75 -9.18 -24.70
N GLY A 208 3.72 -9.70 -25.38
CA GLY A 208 2.39 -9.11 -25.40
C GLY A 208 1.74 -9.18 -24.02
N VAL A 209 1.80 -10.35 -23.40
CA VAL A 209 1.28 -10.59 -22.04
C VAL A 209 2.15 -9.87 -21.00
N ALA A 210 3.48 -9.86 -21.16
CA ALA A 210 4.40 -9.13 -20.28
C ALA A 210 4.12 -7.60 -20.26
N ARG A 211 3.70 -7.04 -21.40
CA ARG A 211 3.34 -5.62 -21.52
C ARG A 211 2.12 -5.23 -20.69
N VAL A 212 1.19 -6.15 -20.42
CA VAL A 212 0.02 -5.87 -19.57
C VAL A 212 0.44 -5.35 -18.19
N GLY A 213 1.39 -6.03 -17.55
CA GLY A 213 1.92 -5.60 -16.26
C GLY A 213 2.77 -4.33 -16.34
N THR A 214 3.41 -4.05 -17.48
CA THR A 214 4.21 -2.84 -17.68
C THR A 214 3.33 -1.60 -17.85
N VAL A 215 2.23 -1.72 -18.60
CA VAL A 215 1.28 -0.61 -18.78
C VAL A 215 0.52 -0.34 -17.48
N SER A 216 0.05 -1.39 -16.79
CA SER A 216 -0.71 -1.23 -15.55
C SER A 216 0.09 -0.48 -14.47
N ARG A 217 1.36 -0.83 -14.26
CA ARG A 217 2.23 -0.18 -13.26
C ARG A 217 2.62 1.26 -13.60
N MET A 218 2.48 1.66 -14.86
CA MET A 218 2.67 3.06 -15.27
C MET A 218 1.40 3.88 -15.04
N LEU A 219 0.22 3.28 -15.28
CA LEU A 219 -1.08 3.92 -15.05
C LEU A 219 -1.41 4.09 -13.57
N LEU A 220 -1.15 3.07 -12.75
CA LEU A 220 -1.30 3.12 -11.30
C LEU A 220 -0.09 2.41 -10.65
N PRO A 221 0.84 3.15 -10.02
CA PRO A 221 2.12 2.60 -9.57
C PRO A 221 2.04 1.74 -8.29
N THR A 222 0.85 1.27 -7.89
CA THR A 222 0.66 0.48 -6.68
C THR A 222 1.34 -0.90 -6.77
N ASP A 223 1.20 -1.61 -7.90
CA ASP A 223 1.85 -2.92 -8.10
C ASP A 223 3.37 -2.80 -8.19
N GLY A 224 3.89 -1.75 -8.85
CA GLY A 224 5.32 -1.53 -8.93
C GLY A 224 5.95 -1.26 -7.55
N LEU A 225 5.33 -0.40 -6.75
CA LEU A 225 5.77 -0.14 -5.38
C LEU A 225 5.71 -1.40 -4.50
N TRP A 226 4.66 -2.22 -4.66
CA TRP A 226 4.56 -3.54 -4.02
C TRP A 226 5.73 -4.46 -4.39
N ARG A 227 6.06 -4.58 -5.67
CA ARG A 227 7.20 -5.39 -6.15
C ARG A 227 8.54 -4.91 -5.62
N GLY A 228 8.73 -3.60 -5.58
CA GLY A 228 9.91 -3.02 -4.93
C GLY A 228 9.99 -3.36 -3.45
N ALA A 229 8.86 -3.33 -2.73
CA ALA A 229 8.82 -3.71 -1.33
C ALA A 229 9.13 -5.21 -1.13
N MET A 230 8.58 -6.08 -1.97
CA MET A 230 8.90 -7.51 -1.98
C MET A 230 10.41 -7.73 -2.12
N HIS A 231 11.04 -7.13 -3.14
CA HIS A 231 12.48 -7.25 -3.34
C HIS A 231 13.28 -6.75 -2.13
N ALA A 232 12.85 -5.66 -1.48
CA ALA A 232 13.51 -5.12 -0.29
C ALA A 232 13.38 -6.04 0.94
N PHE A 233 12.30 -6.83 1.04
CA PHE A 233 12.11 -7.77 2.15
C PHE A 233 12.87 -9.09 1.96
N GLN A 234 13.17 -9.45 0.71
CA GLN A 234 13.84 -10.70 0.36
C GLN A 234 15.33 -10.66 0.68
N ASP A 235 15.88 -11.80 1.11
CA ASP A 235 17.32 -11.99 1.17
C ASP A 235 17.88 -12.21 -0.25
N PRO A 236 18.97 -11.51 -0.66
CA PRO A 236 19.60 -11.73 -1.96
C PRO A 236 19.99 -13.19 -2.21
N SER A 237 20.40 -13.94 -1.18
CA SER A 237 20.74 -15.36 -1.33
C SER A 237 19.52 -16.22 -1.68
N ALA A 238 18.33 -15.82 -1.21
CA ALA A 238 17.08 -16.50 -1.53
C ALA A 238 16.66 -16.26 -2.99
N VAL A 239 16.86 -15.05 -3.52
CA VAL A 239 16.59 -14.74 -4.93
C VAL A 239 17.54 -15.50 -5.85
N LEU A 240 18.83 -15.62 -5.48
CA LEU A 240 19.80 -16.41 -6.25
C LEU A 240 19.55 -17.92 -6.18
N ALA A 241 19.01 -18.42 -5.07
CA ALA A 241 18.61 -19.82 -4.92
C ALA A 241 17.29 -20.14 -5.61
N ALA A 242 16.44 -19.14 -5.86
CA ALA A 242 15.21 -19.30 -6.63
C ALA A 242 15.57 -19.56 -8.10
N GLY A 243 15.48 -20.83 -8.52
CA GLY A 243 15.71 -21.22 -9.92
C GLY A 243 14.65 -20.66 -10.87
N ALA A 244 14.81 -20.97 -12.17
CA ALA A 244 13.88 -20.56 -13.23
C ALA A 244 12.42 -21.03 -13.00
N GLU A 245 12.22 -22.05 -12.15
CA GLU A 245 10.91 -22.55 -11.74
C GLU A 245 10.07 -21.53 -10.96
N PHE A 246 10.72 -20.54 -10.33
CA PHE A 246 10.04 -19.45 -9.61
C PHE A 246 9.84 -18.18 -10.47
N ALA A 247 10.22 -18.22 -11.75
CA ALA A 247 10.02 -17.11 -12.66
C ALA A 247 8.52 -16.77 -12.77
N GLY A 248 8.18 -15.51 -12.56
CA GLY A 248 6.79 -15.04 -12.59
C GLY A 248 5.95 -15.36 -11.35
N PHE A 249 6.54 -15.95 -10.30
CA PHE A 249 5.84 -16.20 -9.04
C PHE A 249 5.39 -14.88 -8.39
N PRO A 250 4.11 -14.73 -7.99
CA PRO A 250 3.52 -13.43 -7.62
C PRO A 250 4.08 -12.82 -6.31
N PHE A 251 4.77 -13.60 -5.49
CA PHE A 251 5.38 -13.17 -4.23
C PHE A 251 6.91 -13.21 -4.24
N LEU A 252 7.49 -13.25 -5.44
CA LEU A 252 8.92 -13.16 -5.68
C LEU A 252 9.22 -11.97 -6.61
N SER A 253 10.20 -11.15 -6.27
CA SER A 253 10.62 -10.02 -7.11
C SER A 253 12.13 -10.07 -7.35
N GLU A 254 12.51 -10.27 -8.61
CA GLU A 254 13.92 -10.43 -9.01
C GLU A 254 14.70 -9.12 -9.06
N ALA A 255 14.01 -7.99 -9.19
CA ALA A 255 14.64 -6.69 -9.35
C ALA A 255 14.04 -5.63 -8.43
N GLY A 256 14.92 -4.77 -7.92
CA GLY A 256 14.54 -3.52 -7.25
C GLY A 256 13.98 -2.48 -8.22
N LEU A 257 13.47 -1.38 -7.68
CA LEU A 257 12.94 -0.28 -8.47
C LEU A 257 14.03 0.65 -8.97
N THR A 258 13.89 1.13 -10.20
CA THR A 258 14.79 2.15 -10.75
C THR A 258 14.47 3.51 -10.13
N PRO A 259 15.48 4.40 -9.97
CA PRO A 259 15.24 5.79 -9.54
C PRO A 259 14.24 6.52 -10.43
N ALA A 260 14.25 6.23 -11.74
CA ALA A 260 13.29 6.79 -12.70
C ALA A 260 11.83 6.39 -12.37
N TYR A 261 11.59 5.14 -11.97
CA TYR A 261 10.25 4.70 -11.58
C TYR A 261 9.78 5.30 -10.25
N LEU A 262 10.70 5.51 -9.30
CA LEU A 262 10.40 6.24 -8.07
C LEU A 262 10.04 7.70 -8.35
N ALA A 263 10.82 8.36 -9.22
CA ALA A 263 10.52 9.72 -9.67
C ALA A 263 9.16 9.79 -10.39
N TRP A 264 8.85 8.81 -11.25
CA TRP A 264 7.54 8.67 -11.88
C TRP A 264 6.43 8.53 -10.85
N SER A 265 6.61 7.70 -9.82
CA SER A 265 5.59 7.48 -8.78
C SER A 265 5.30 8.77 -7.99
N LEU A 266 6.34 9.57 -7.69
CA LEU A 266 6.19 10.88 -7.05
C LEU A 266 5.49 11.89 -7.97
N LEU A 267 5.88 11.92 -9.25
CA LEU A 267 5.23 12.76 -10.26
C LEU A 267 3.76 12.39 -10.42
N TRP A 268 3.45 11.09 -10.46
CA TRP A 268 2.08 10.58 -10.52
C TRP A 268 1.23 11.12 -9.36
N VAL A 269 1.75 11.03 -8.12
CA VAL A 269 1.05 11.58 -6.94
C VAL A 269 0.83 13.09 -7.09
N ALA A 270 1.85 13.84 -7.51
CA ALA A 270 1.72 15.29 -7.70
C ALA A 270 0.69 15.66 -8.78
N LEU A 271 0.67 14.94 -9.91
CA LEU A 271 -0.26 15.16 -11.01
C LEU A 271 -1.71 14.83 -10.60
N VAL A 272 -1.94 13.69 -9.98
CA VAL A 272 -3.28 13.22 -9.57
C VAL A 272 -3.82 14.08 -8.42
N LEU A 273 -2.98 14.48 -7.47
CA LEU A 273 -3.36 15.40 -6.40
C LEU A 273 -3.65 16.81 -6.94
N GLY A 274 -2.87 17.27 -7.91
CA GLY A 274 -3.13 18.51 -8.64
C GLY A 274 -4.47 18.48 -9.38
N LEU A 275 -4.76 17.37 -10.07
CA LEU A 275 -6.04 17.13 -10.73
C LEU A 275 -7.21 17.10 -9.74
N ALA A 276 -7.06 16.41 -8.60
CA ALA A 276 -8.07 16.42 -7.54
C ALA A 276 -8.32 17.85 -7.04
N GLY A 277 -7.26 18.66 -6.89
CA GLY A 277 -7.35 20.06 -6.52
C GLY A 277 -8.10 20.93 -7.53
N THR A 278 -7.87 20.74 -8.83
CA THR A 278 -8.55 21.51 -9.88
C THR A 278 -10.01 21.11 -10.02
N VAL A 279 -10.33 19.82 -9.94
CA VAL A 279 -11.72 19.32 -9.96
C VAL A 279 -12.49 19.82 -8.73
N PHE A 280 -11.90 19.69 -7.53
CA PHE A 280 -12.53 20.16 -6.29
C PHE A 280 -12.72 21.69 -6.25
N ALA A 281 -11.83 22.44 -6.90
CA ALA A 281 -11.98 23.89 -7.00
C ALA A 281 -13.16 24.32 -7.88
N ARG A 282 -13.50 23.53 -8.91
CA ARG A 282 -14.60 23.81 -9.85
C ARG A 282 -15.93 23.20 -9.44
N ARG A 283 -15.94 22.29 -8.47
CA ARG A 283 -17.16 21.63 -7.99
C ARG A 283 -18.03 22.64 -7.23
N ASP A 284 -19.29 22.73 -7.61
CA ASP A 284 -20.29 23.48 -6.87
C ASP A 284 -20.56 22.76 -5.55
N VAL A 285 -20.51 23.50 -4.45
CA VAL A 285 -20.62 23.00 -3.07
C VAL A 285 -21.64 23.84 -2.33
#